data_AF-A0A5B8CIF5-F1
#
_entry.id   AF-A0A5B8CIF5-F1
#
_cell.length_a   1.000
_cell.length_b   1.000
_cell.length_c   1.000
_cell.angle_alpha   90.00
_cell.angle_beta   90.00
_cell.angle_gamma   90.00
#
_symmetry.space_group_name_H-M   'P 1'
#
loop_
_entity.id
_entity.type
_entity.pdbx_description
1 polymer ?
#
loop_
_entity_poly.entity_id
_entity_poly.type
_entity_poly.pdbx_seq_one_letter_code
_entity_poly.pdbx_strand_id
1 'polypeptide(L)'
;MKHRLWTAGLSAIASLLLVPASATVALAQSSQQADQDKSASAEHKPLSAPRSAIKWSREKLAEMDGTIAVLEQDASNARAEARPKAQAALDSLRQTRDAYRADMQHAAGQAETWSDSQVASAQRSLDTRWRAFETQRDTYLSATQADIATRRAVLDARVQAWEQSIEALRRDAARLNASARGDIDTRIAALQSQIDEAKATNARLQDASTKSWDLVKKNSAKANQLFRDTYVSIRKSIAEALEADEHEEKKEER
;
A
#
# COMPACT_ATOMS: atom_id res chain seq x y z
N MET A 1 -50.16 -5.81 35.81
CA MET A 1 -50.28 -7.01 36.66
C MET A 1 -48.90 -7.34 37.23
N LYS A 2 -48.76 -7.24 38.57
CA LYS A 2 -47.94 -8.05 39.50
C LYS A 2 -46.45 -8.26 39.14
N HIS A 3 -45.51 -7.52 39.73
CA HIS A 3 -44.72 -7.86 40.96
C HIS A 3 -43.89 -9.15 40.78
N ARG A 4 -42.59 -9.25 41.08
CA ARG A 4 -41.87 -8.84 42.30
C ARG A 4 -40.37 -9.23 42.21
N LEU A 5 -39.51 -8.45 42.88
CA LEU A 5 -38.11 -8.73 43.24
C LEU A 5 -37.97 -9.84 44.30
N TRP A 6 -36.83 -10.56 44.33
CA TRP A 6 -36.00 -10.96 45.51
C TRP A 6 -34.84 -11.90 45.08
N THR A 7 -33.54 -11.61 45.30
CA THR A 7 -32.65 -11.90 46.49
C THR A 7 -32.66 -13.37 46.93
N ALA A 8 -31.61 -14.03 47.43
CA ALA A 8 -30.17 -13.85 47.65
C ALA A 8 -29.68 -15.17 48.31
N GLY A 9 -28.36 -15.37 48.42
CA GLY A 9 -27.71 -16.23 49.44
C GLY A 9 -27.15 -17.57 48.92
N LEU A 10 -25.83 -17.83 48.95
CA LEU A 10 -24.88 -18.09 50.07
C LEU A 10 -24.91 -19.52 50.65
N SER A 11 -23.84 -20.27 50.39
CA SER A 11 -23.08 -21.19 51.30
C SER A 11 -22.37 -22.25 50.44
N ALA A 12 -21.05 -22.47 50.42
CA ALA A 12 -20.02 -22.70 51.46
C ALA A 12 -19.80 -24.20 51.79
N ILE A 13 -18.52 -24.63 51.68
CA ILE A 13 -17.82 -25.71 52.44
C ILE A 13 -18.18 -27.16 52.03
N ALA A 14 -17.34 -28.20 51.99
CA ALA A 14 -15.88 -28.42 51.94
C ALA A 14 -15.65 -29.96 51.82
N SER A 15 -14.40 -30.34 51.54
CA SER A 15 -13.69 -31.57 51.99
C SER A 15 -13.66 -32.84 51.10
N LEU A 16 -12.43 -33.09 50.62
CA LEU A 16 -11.59 -34.30 50.66
C LEU A 16 -12.21 -35.72 50.58
N LEU A 17 -11.62 -36.56 49.71
CA LEU A 17 -10.98 -37.88 49.98
C LEU A 17 -10.37 -38.39 48.64
N LEU A 18 -9.05 -38.59 48.54
CA LEU A 18 -8.28 -39.85 48.68
C LEU A 18 -8.25 -40.75 47.40
N VAL A 19 -7.03 -40.89 46.85
CA VAL A 19 -6.52 -41.75 45.74
C VAL A 19 -6.42 -43.22 46.23
N PRO A 20 -6.57 -44.33 45.42
CA PRO A 20 -5.56 -44.73 44.41
C PRO A 20 -5.92 -45.63 43.20
N ALA A 21 -4.94 -45.65 42.28
CA ALA A 21 -4.46 -46.73 41.40
C ALA A 21 -5.22 -47.13 40.11
N SER A 22 -4.54 -46.84 38.99
CA SER A 22 -4.28 -47.69 37.81
C SER A 22 -5.43 -48.08 36.88
N ALA A 23 -5.45 -47.47 35.68
CA ALA A 23 -5.30 -48.17 34.40
C ALA A 23 -5.37 -47.16 33.23
N THR A 24 -4.51 -47.41 32.25
CA THR A 24 -4.31 -46.68 31.00
C THR A 24 -5.57 -46.57 30.13
N VAL A 25 -6.00 -45.35 29.79
CA VAL A 25 -6.70 -45.03 28.53
C VAL A 25 -6.32 -43.60 28.09
N ALA A 26 -5.73 -43.52 26.89
CA ALA A 26 -5.62 -42.40 25.96
C ALA A 26 -5.70 -40.95 26.52
N LEU A 27 -4.53 -40.31 26.64
CA LEU A 27 -4.46 -38.85 26.60
C LEU A 27 -4.71 -38.38 25.16
N ALA A 28 -5.89 -37.80 24.95
CA ALA A 28 -6.12 -36.83 23.89
C ALA A 28 -5.11 -35.68 24.06
N GLN A 29 -4.06 -35.69 23.24
CA GLN A 29 -3.20 -34.52 23.05
C GLN A 29 -3.99 -33.47 22.28
N SER A 30 -4.23 -32.36 22.97
CA SER A 30 -4.34 -30.99 22.46
C SER A 30 -4.32 -30.85 20.94
N SER A 31 -5.50 -30.67 20.36
CA SER A 31 -5.68 -30.05 19.05
C SER A 31 -5.23 -28.59 19.13
N GLN A 32 -3.94 -28.35 18.98
CA GLN A 32 -3.38 -27.01 18.83
C GLN A 32 -2.11 -27.05 17.96
N GLN A 33 -2.20 -27.75 16.83
CA GLN A 33 -1.20 -27.71 15.76
C GLN A 33 -1.82 -28.33 14.50
N ALA A 34 -2.88 -27.70 13.96
CA ALA A 34 -3.47 -28.10 12.69
C ALA A 34 -4.20 -26.96 11.95
N ASP A 35 -3.92 -25.69 12.29
CA ASP A 35 -4.53 -24.53 11.61
C ASP A 35 -3.50 -23.61 10.92
N GLN A 36 -2.25 -24.06 10.75
CA GLN A 36 -1.24 -23.31 9.98
C GLN A 36 -1.01 -23.81 8.54
N ASP A 37 -1.59 -24.94 8.12
CA ASP A 37 -1.35 -25.50 6.78
C ASP A 37 -2.57 -25.53 5.85
N LYS A 38 -3.70 -24.95 6.24
CA LYS A 38 -4.90 -24.87 5.36
C LYS A 38 -5.07 -23.58 4.57
N SER A 39 -4.09 -22.66 4.61
CA SER A 39 -4.08 -21.47 3.74
C SER A 39 -3.28 -21.67 2.44
N ALA A 40 -2.64 -22.83 2.24
CA ALA A 40 -1.78 -23.11 1.08
C ALA A 40 -2.50 -23.75 -0.11
N SER A 41 -3.82 -23.57 -0.23
CA SER A 41 -4.56 -24.01 -1.43
C SER A 41 -5.72 -23.07 -1.73
N ALA A 42 -5.44 -21.77 -1.79
CA ALA A 42 -6.22 -20.90 -2.66
C ALA A 42 -5.67 -21.11 -4.07
N GLU A 43 -6.51 -21.65 -4.97
CA GLU A 43 -6.25 -21.74 -6.41
C GLU A 43 -5.41 -20.54 -6.86
N HIS A 44 -4.19 -20.79 -7.34
CA HIS A 44 -3.34 -19.76 -7.94
C HIS A 44 -3.97 -19.34 -9.26
N LYS A 45 -4.92 -18.40 -9.12
CA LYS A 45 -5.61 -17.70 -10.19
C LYS A 45 -4.84 -16.40 -10.50
N PRO A 46 -4.83 -15.91 -11.74
CA PRO A 46 -3.88 -14.86 -12.09
C PRO A 46 -4.17 -13.60 -11.32
N LEU A 47 -3.14 -12.77 -11.12
CA LEU A 47 -3.38 -11.39 -10.72
C LEU A 47 -4.16 -10.72 -11.85
N SER A 48 -5.48 -10.69 -11.70
CA SER A 48 -6.36 -9.91 -12.56
C SER A 48 -5.89 -8.45 -12.58
N ALA A 49 -6.17 -7.72 -13.67
CA ALA A 49 -5.93 -6.28 -13.74
C ALA A 49 -6.42 -5.53 -12.47
N PRO A 50 -7.55 -5.91 -11.85
CA PRO A 50 -7.92 -5.51 -10.50
C PRO A 50 -6.86 -5.64 -9.41
N ARG A 51 -6.31 -6.85 -9.20
CA ARG A 51 -5.32 -7.13 -8.16
C ARG A 51 -4.00 -6.39 -8.42
N SER A 52 -3.61 -6.26 -9.69
CA SER A 52 -2.43 -5.49 -10.10
C SER A 52 -2.56 -4.00 -9.79
N ALA A 53 -3.73 -3.41 -10.05
CA ALA A 53 -4.00 -2.01 -9.74
C ALA A 53 -4.06 -1.73 -8.22
N ILE A 54 -4.58 -2.66 -7.43
CA ILE A 54 -4.57 -2.55 -5.97
C ILE A 54 -3.13 -2.59 -5.42
N LYS A 55 -2.25 -3.42 -6.00
CA LYS A 55 -0.83 -3.47 -5.61
C LYS A 55 -0.12 -2.14 -5.89
N TRP A 56 -0.42 -1.50 -7.03
CA TRP A 56 0.05 -0.14 -7.32
C TRP A 56 -0.42 0.88 -6.26
N SER A 57 -1.67 0.80 -5.82
CA SER A 57 -2.20 1.70 -4.80
C SER A 57 -1.43 1.62 -3.47
N ARG A 58 -0.90 0.45 -3.11
CA ARG A 58 -0.04 0.30 -1.92
C ARG A 58 1.27 1.05 -2.05
N GLU A 59 1.86 1.07 -3.23
CA GLU A 59 3.11 1.79 -3.45
C GLU A 59 2.87 3.32 -3.54
N LYS A 60 1.70 3.73 -4.03
CA LYS A 60 1.25 5.13 -3.95
C LYS A 60 1.06 5.64 -2.53
N LEU A 61 0.70 4.77 -1.59
CA LEU A 61 0.63 5.14 -0.17
C LEU A 61 2.02 5.51 0.39
N ALA A 62 3.09 4.83 -0.05
CA ALA A 62 4.46 5.17 0.36
C ALA A 62 4.87 6.58 -0.11
N GLU A 63 4.41 7.01 -1.29
CA GLU A 63 4.61 8.38 -1.77
C GLU A 63 3.90 9.42 -0.89
N MET A 64 2.67 9.12 -0.44
CA MET A 64 1.95 9.98 0.51
C MET A 64 2.71 10.08 1.84
N ASP A 65 3.14 8.94 2.38
CA ASP A 65 3.83 8.87 3.66
C ASP A 65 5.18 9.61 3.62
N GLY A 66 5.97 9.44 2.55
CA GLY A 66 7.22 10.17 2.36
C GLY A 66 7.00 11.68 2.20
N THR A 67 5.96 12.09 1.47
CA THR A 67 5.60 13.51 1.34
C THR A 67 5.21 14.10 2.70
N ILE A 68 4.35 13.42 3.47
CA ILE A 68 3.95 13.87 4.80
C ILE A 68 5.19 14.02 5.71
N ALA A 69 6.11 13.06 5.72
CA ALA A 69 7.31 13.13 6.54
C ALA A 69 8.18 14.37 6.23
N VAL A 70 8.35 14.72 4.94
CA VAL A 70 9.05 15.95 4.54
C VAL A 70 8.35 17.19 5.06
N LEU A 71 7.02 17.25 4.94
CA LEU A 71 6.23 18.41 5.36
C LEU A 71 6.14 18.52 6.90
N GLU A 72 6.17 17.40 7.63
CA GLU A 72 6.27 17.39 9.08
C GLU A 72 7.59 18.00 9.56
N GLN A 73 8.69 17.65 8.90
CA GLN A 73 10.01 18.24 9.17
C GLN A 73 10.05 19.74 8.83
N ASP A 74 9.42 20.15 7.73
CA ASP A 74 9.29 21.58 7.38
C ASP A 74 8.48 22.33 8.46
N ALA A 75 7.34 21.78 8.87
CA ALA A 75 6.47 22.38 9.89
C ALA A 75 7.16 22.52 11.26
N SER A 76 8.01 21.57 11.66
CA SER A 76 8.76 21.68 12.92
C SER A 76 9.74 22.86 12.91
N ASN A 77 10.30 23.16 11.74
CA ASN A 77 11.27 24.25 11.53
C ASN A 77 10.60 25.60 11.22
N ALA A 78 9.28 25.60 10.96
CA ALA A 78 8.53 26.80 10.66
C ALA A 78 8.51 27.78 11.86
N ARG A 79 8.48 29.08 11.55
CA ARG A 79 8.32 30.15 12.54
C ARG A 79 6.97 30.04 13.26
N ALA A 80 6.90 30.59 14.47
CA ALA A 80 5.72 30.50 15.33
C ALA A 80 4.42 30.96 14.64
N GLU A 81 4.49 31.99 13.79
CA GLU A 81 3.32 32.53 13.09
C GLU A 81 2.81 31.60 11.95
N ALA A 82 3.67 30.77 11.38
CA ALA A 82 3.34 29.85 10.29
C ALA A 82 2.92 28.46 10.79
N ARG A 83 3.32 28.06 12.00
CA ARG A 83 3.05 26.72 12.58
C ARG A 83 1.58 26.33 12.62
N PRO A 84 0.62 27.18 13.06
CA PRO A 84 -0.79 26.76 13.09
C PRO A 84 -1.35 26.42 11.70
N LYS A 85 -0.94 27.17 10.67
CA LYS A 85 -1.35 26.92 9.28
C LYS A 85 -0.71 25.65 8.73
N ALA A 86 0.58 25.44 9.00
CA ALA A 86 1.29 24.22 8.62
C ALA A 86 0.65 22.98 9.25
N GLN A 87 0.32 23.04 10.54
CA GLN A 87 -0.32 21.94 11.26
C GLN A 87 -1.71 21.61 10.70
N ALA A 88 -2.56 22.62 10.47
CA ALA A 88 -3.90 22.39 9.92
C ALA A 88 -3.85 21.74 8.52
N ALA A 89 -2.88 22.14 7.69
CA ALA A 89 -2.66 21.54 6.38
C ALA A 89 -2.13 20.09 6.50
N LEU A 90 -1.22 19.81 7.43
CA LEU A 90 -0.74 18.46 7.73
C LEU A 90 -1.85 17.53 8.22
N ASP A 91 -2.74 18.02 9.08
CA ASP A 91 -3.86 17.22 9.58
C ASP A 91 -4.80 16.82 8.44
N SER A 92 -5.05 17.74 7.50
CA SER A 92 -5.81 17.47 6.28
C SER A 92 -5.14 16.40 5.39
N LEU A 93 -3.82 16.51 5.20
CA LEU A 93 -3.02 15.53 4.44
C LEU A 93 -3.08 14.14 5.07
N ARG A 94 -2.89 14.06 6.40
CA ARG A 94 -2.96 12.79 7.16
C ARG A 94 -4.33 12.16 7.05
N GLN A 95 -5.40 12.95 7.19
CA GLN A 95 -6.77 12.46 7.03
C GLN A 95 -7.01 11.86 5.64
N THR A 96 -6.54 12.55 4.58
CA THR A 96 -6.66 12.04 3.21
C THR A 96 -5.81 10.78 2.99
N ARG A 97 -4.60 10.70 3.55
CA ARG A 97 -3.75 9.50 3.53
C ARG A 97 -4.41 8.32 4.23
N ASP A 98 -4.98 8.52 5.41
CA ASP A 98 -5.64 7.46 6.17
C ASP A 98 -6.89 6.95 5.46
N ALA A 99 -7.67 7.86 4.85
CA ALA A 99 -8.82 7.46 4.05
C ALA A 99 -8.42 6.74 2.75
N TYR A 100 -7.31 7.14 2.11
CA TYR A 100 -6.75 6.41 0.98
C TYR A 100 -6.33 5.00 1.38
N ARG A 101 -5.63 4.86 2.52
CA ARG A 101 -5.22 3.57 3.08
C ARG A 101 -6.43 2.67 3.35
N ALA A 102 -7.49 3.20 3.95
CA ALA A 102 -8.70 2.45 4.25
C ALA A 102 -9.40 1.93 2.98
N ASP A 103 -9.60 2.79 1.97
CA ASP A 103 -10.17 2.40 0.68
C ASP A 103 -9.34 1.32 -0.01
N MET A 104 -8.01 1.47 0.01
CA MET A 104 -7.08 0.51 -0.58
C MET A 104 -7.14 -0.84 0.14
N GLN A 105 -7.18 -0.85 1.47
CA GLN A 105 -7.28 -2.08 2.25
C GLN A 105 -8.62 -2.79 2.02
N HIS A 106 -9.71 -2.04 1.96
CA HIS A 106 -11.02 -2.57 1.62
C HIS A 106 -11.02 -3.19 0.22
N ALA A 107 -10.45 -2.50 -0.77
CA ALA A 107 -10.31 -3.03 -2.12
C ALA A 107 -9.47 -4.31 -2.18
N ALA A 108 -8.35 -4.34 -1.45
CA ALA A 108 -7.51 -5.52 -1.36
C ALA A 108 -8.25 -6.72 -0.75
N GLY A 109 -9.05 -6.50 0.30
CA GLY A 109 -9.85 -7.56 0.93
C GLY A 109 -11.01 -8.08 0.08
N GLN A 110 -11.38 -7.37 -0.99
CA GLN A 110 -12.49 -7.73 -1.88
C GLN A 110 -12.04 -8.06 -3.31
N ALA A 111 -10.72 -8.11 -3.54
CA ALA A 111 -10.16 -8.22 -4.89
C ALA A 111 -10.54 -9.53 -5.62
N GLU A 112 -11.05 -10.52 -4.91
CA GLU A 112 -11.48 -11.83 -5.46
C GLU A 112 -12.98 -11.90 -5.75
N THR A 113 -13.78 -11.11 -5.05
CA THR A 113 -15.25 -11.15 -5.09
C THR A 113 -15.84 -10.04 -5.94
N TRP A 114 -15.07 -8.97 -6.17
CA TRP A 114 -15.52 -7.84 -6.96
C TRP A 114 -15.54 -8.11 -8.46
N SER A 115 -16.59 -7.59 -9.11
CA SER A 115 -16.63 -7.45 -10.56
C SER A 115 -15.66 -6.38 -11.05
N ASP A 116 -15.35 -6.41 -12.35
CA ASP A 116 -14.50 -5.38 -12.98
C ASP A 116 -15.04 -3.96 -12.78
N SER A 117 -16.37 -3.77 -12.73
CA SER A 117 -16.97 -2.46 -12.50
C SER A 117 -16.78 -1.96 -11.06
N GLN A 118 -16.83 -2.86 -10.07
CA GLN A 118 -16.55 -2.54 -8.67
C GLN A 118 -15.08 -2.18 -8.48
N VAL A 119 -14.18 -2.92 -9.12
CA VAL A 119 -12.74 -2.63 -9.15
C VAL A 119 -12.48 -1.26 -9.77
N ALA A 120 -13.05 -0.98 -10.94
CA ALA A 120 -12.89 0.30 -11.62
C ALA A 120 -13.43 1.46 -10.76
N SER A 121 -14.49 1.22 -9.98
CA SER A 121 -15.01 2.19 -9.01
C SER A 121 -14.06 2.46 -7.87
N ALA A 122 -13.47 1.41 -7.28
CA ALA A 122 -12.48 1.56 -6.22
C ALA A 122 -11.22 2.29 -6.70
N GLN A 123 -10.74 1.98 -7.91
CA GLN A 123 -9.63 2.70 -8.54
C GLN A 123 -9.94 4.20 -8.71
N ARG A 124 -11.15 4.55 -9.19
CA ARG A 124 -11.58 5.95 -9.30
C ARG A 124 -11.64 6.66 -7.94
N SER A 125 -12.06 5.97 -6.89
CA SER A 125 -12.03 6.52 -5.52
C SER A 125 -10.61 6.82 -5.07
N LEU A 126 -9.69 5.86 -5.25
CA LEU A 126 -8.28 6.01 -4.91
C LEU A 126 -7.63 7.16 -5.69
N ASP A 127 -7.91 7.28 -6.99
CA ASP A 127 -7.42 8.38 -7.83
C ASP A 127 -7.96 9.75 -7.39
N THR A 128 -9.23 9.79 -6.95
CA THR A 128 -9.84 11.01 -6.41
C THR A 128 -9.14 11.44 -5.13
N ARG A 129 -8.90 10.50 -4.20
CA ARG A 129 -8.16 10.77 -2.96
C ARG A 129 -6.72 11.17 -3.21
N TRP A 130 -6.06 10.53 -4.17
CA TRP A 130 -4.71 10.90 -4.60
C TRP A 130 -4.67 12.36 -5.09
N ARG A 131 -5.59 12.77 -5.97
CA ARG A 131 -5.67 14.17 -6.45
C ARG A 131 -5.96 15.16 -5.33
N ALA A 132 -6.81 14.77 -4.36
CA ALA A 132 -7.08 15.58 -3.18
C ALA A 132 -5.80 15.78 -2.34
N PHE A 133 -5.03 14.72 -2.12
CA PHE A 133 -3.74 14.78 -1.43
C PHE A 133 -2.75 15.71 -2.15
N GLU A 134 -2.63 15.61 -3.47
CA GLU A 134 -1.75 16.50 -4.24
C GLU A 134 -2.15 17.97 -4.12
N THR A 135 -3.46 18.24 -4.14
CA THR A 135 -4.01 19.60 -3.96
C THR A 135 -3.72 20.15 -2.56
N GLN A 136 -3.89 19.33 -1.52
CA GLN A 136 -3.57 19.70 -0.14
C GLN A 136 -2.07 19.94 0.06
N ARG A 137 -1.21 19.11 -0.54
CA ARG A 137 0.25 19.29 -0.54
C ARG A 137 0.62 20.63 -1.16
N ASP A 138 0.04 20.96 -2.31
CA ASP A 138 0.29 22.25 -2.96
C ASP A 138 -0.21 23.42 -2.12
N THR A 139 -1.32 23.23 -1.42
CA THR A 139 -1.88 24.21 -0.47
C THR A 139 -0.92 24.44 0.69
N TYR A 140 -0.37 23.37 1.28
CA TYR A 140 0.68 23.45 2.31
C TYR A 140 1.86 24.29 1.80
N LEU A 141 2.47 23.90 0.68
CA LEU A 141 3.67 24.54 0.15
C LEU A 141 3.47 26.03 -0.17
N SER A 142 2.26 26.41 -0.58
CA SER A 142 1.89 27.80 -0.81
C SER A 142 1.64 28.57 0.51
N ALA A 143 0.86 27.99 1.42
CA ALA A 143 0.46 28.64 2.67
C ALA A 143 1.62 28.84 3.66
N THR A 144 2.60 27.93 3.65
CA THR A 144 3.81 28.05 4.48
C THR A 144 4.93 28.81 3.78
N GLN A 145 4.74 29.19 2.51
CA GLN A 145 5.80 29.74 1.66
C GLN A 145 7.04 28.83 1.67
N ALA A 146 6.82 27.52 1.58
CA ALA A 146 7.87 26.52 1.61
C ALA A 146 8.98 26.85 0.62
N ASP A 147 10.22 26.78 1.10
CA ASP A 147 11.39 27.14 0.32
C ASP A 147 11.68 26.11 -0.78
N ILE A 148 12.74 26.40 -1.56
CA ILE A 148 13.15 25.52 -2.65
C ILE A 148 13.63 24.15 -2.15
N ALA A 149 14.23 24.08 -0.96
CA ALA A 149 14.73 22.83 -0.39
C ALA A 149 13.56 21.91 -0.02
N THR A 150 12.54 22.43 0.67
CA THR A 150 11.32 21.69 1.01
C THR A 150 10.60 21.22 -0.26
N ARG A 151 10.46 22.09 -1.27
CA ARG A 151 9.82 21.72 -2.54
C ARG A 151 10.56 20.59 -3.27
N ARG A 152 11.90 20.64 -3.30
CA ARG A 152 12.71 19.56 -3.87
C ARG A 152 12.57 18.27 -3.06
N ALA A 153 12.65 18.34 -1.73
CA ALA A 153 12.49 17.19 -0.86
C ALA A 153 11.13 16.48 -1.06
N VAL A 154 10.05 17.22 -1.29
CA VAL A 154 8.74 16.66 -1.64
C VAL A 154 8.78 15.89 -2.97
N LEU A 155 9.47 16.42 -3.98
CA LEU A 155 9.61 15.73 -5.27
C LEU A 155 10.55 14.52 -5.16
N ASP A 156 11.57 14.59 -4.30
CA ASP A 156 12.52 13.50 -4.06
C ASP A 156 11.88 12.35 -3.28
N ALA A 157 10.97 12.64 -2.33
CA ALA A 157 10.18 11.61 -1.64
C ALA A 157 9.35 10.77 -2.63
N ARG A 158 8.84 11.38 -3.70
CA ARG A 158 8.17 10.65 -4.80
C ARG A 158 9.13 9.76 -5.56
N VAL A 159 10.29 10.31 -5.94
CA VAL A 159 11.33 9.55 -6.64
C VAL A 159 11.72 8.32 -5.84
N GLN A 160 11.93 8.46 -4.53
CA GLN A 160 12.26 7.35 -3.63
C GLN A 160 11.15 6.29 -3.59
N ALA A 161 9.88 6.70 -3.55
CA ALA A 161 8.77 5.76 -3.61
C ALA A 161 8.76 4.97 -4.93
N TRP A 162 9.03 5.63 -6.06
CA TRP A 162 9.13 4.96 -7.36
C TRP A 162 10.32 3.99 -7.46
N GLU A 163 11.46 4.33 -6.85
CA GLU A 163 12.62 3.44 -6.78
C GLU A 163 12.29 2.17 -6.00
N GLN A 164 11.58 2.30 -4.88
CA GLN A 164 11.11 1.16 -4.09
C GLN A 164 10.12 0.27 -4.88
N SER A 165 9.22 0.88 -5.67
CA SER A 165 8.33 0.18 -6.59
C SER A 165 9.10 -0.65 -7.63
N ILE A 166 10.11 -0.05 -8.27
CA ILE A 166 10.95 -0.74 -9.25
C ILE A 166 11.67 -1.91 -8.59
N GLU A 167 12.22 -1.72 -7.40
CA GLU A 167 12.93 -2.79 -6.70
C GLU A 167 11.99 -3.93 -6.31
N ALA A 168 10.74 -3.63 -5.96
CA ALA A 168 9.71 -4.66 -5.77
C ALA A 168 9.34 -5.40 -7.07
N LEU A 169 9.40 -4.74 -8.23
CA LEU A 169 9.23 -5.41 -9.52
C LEU A 169 10.41 -6.33 -9.84
N ARG A 170 11.65 -5.87 -9.61
CA ARG A 170 12.87 -6.67 -9.83
C ARG A 170 12.88 -7.95 -9.00
N ARG A 171 12.54 -7.85 -7.71
CA ARG A 171 12.41 -9.03 -6.83
C ARG A 171 11.38 -10.02 -7.33
N ASP A 172 10.25 -9.53 -7.84
CA ASP A 172 9.19 -10.39 -8.35
C ASP A 172 9.53 -11.02 -9.70
N ALA A 173 10.21 -10.28 -10.59
CA ALA A 173 10.69 -10.75 -11.88
C ALA A 173 11.83 -11.79 -11.73
N ALA A 174 12.64 -11.69 -10.67
CA ALA A 174 13.71 -12.64 -10.39
C ALA A 174 13.23 -14.08 -10.10
N ARG A 175 11.93 -14.28 -9.85
CA ARG A 175 11.32 -15.60 -9.70
C ARG A 175 10.99 -16.29 -11.01
N LEU A 176 11.06 -15.57 -12.14
CA LEU A 176 10.69 -16.09 -13.46
C LEU A 176 11.89 -16.78 -14.12
N ASN A 177 11.61 -17.73 -15.01
CA ASN A 177 12.62 -18.27 -15.92
C ASN A 177 13.16 -17.18 -16.87
N ALA A 178 14.35 -17.42 -17.43
CA ALA A 178 15.08 -16.41 -18.22
C ALA A 178 14.30 -15.94 -19.47
N SER A 179 13.52 -16.84 -20.08
CA SER A 179 12.72 -16.53 -21.28
C SER A 179 11.56 -15.59 -20.95
N ALA A 180 10.86 -15.82 -19.84
CA ALA A 180 9.76 -14.96 -19.39
C ALA A 180 10.25 -13.60 -18.85
N ARG A 181 11.50 -13.53 -18.39
CA ARG A 181 12.05 -12.35 -17.72
C ARG A 181 12.53 -11.23 -18.66
N GLY A 182 12.96 -11.55 -19.88
CA GLY A 182 13.61 -10.57 -20.79
C GLY A 182 12.76 -9.32 -21.10
N ASP A 183 11.49 -9.50 -21.44
CA ASP A 183 10.57 -8.39 -21.73
C ASP A 183 10.25 -7.57 -20.47
N ILE A 184 10.15 -8.23 -19.31
CA ILE A 184 9.90 -7.58 -18.03
C ILE A 184 11.10 -6.70 -17.63
N ASP A 185 12.32 -7.21 -17.74
CA ASP A 185 13.54 -6.46 -17.42
C ASP A 185 13.70 -5.22 -18.33
N THR A 186 13.36 -5.34 -19.62
CA THR A 186 13.35 -4.21 -20.56
C THR A 186 12.40 -3.10 -20.10
N ARG A 187 11.21 -3.46 -19.62
CA ARG A 187 10.21 -2.50 -19.17
C ARG A 187 10.53 -1.91 -17.80
N ILE A 188 11.18 -2.69 -16.93
CA ILE A 188 11.77 -2.19 -15.68
C ILE A 188 12.84 -1.14 -15.98
N ALA A 189 13.70 -1.37 -16.99
CA ALA A 189 14.69 -0.37 -17.42
C ALA A 189 14.04 0.92 -17.94
N ALA A 190 12.92 0.81 -18.67
CA ALA A 190 12.15 1.97 -19.10
C ALA A 190 11.57 2.78 -17.93
N LEU A 191 11.10 2.12 -16.86
CA LEU A 191 10.69 2.80 -15.63
C LEU A 191 11.87 3.52 -14.95
N GLN A 192 13.05 2.88 -14.90
CA GLN A 192 14.25 3.49 -14.33
C GLN A 192 14.64 4.78 -15.07
N SER A 193 14.58 4.76 -16.41
CA SER A 193 14.83 5.97 -17.21
C SER A 193 13.86 7.10 -16.90
N GLN A 194 12.59 6.80 -16.60
CA GLN A 194 11.60 7.82 -16.19
C GLN A 194 11.92 8.39 -14.81
N ILE A 195 12.42 7.57 -13.88
CA ILE A 195 12.90 8.04 -12.58
C ILE A 195 14.07 9.01 -12.78
N ASP A 196 15.02 8.69 -13.64
CA ASP A 196 16.20 9.53 -13.88
C ASP A 196 15.81 10.87 -14.54
N GLU A 197 14.84 10.86 -15.45
CA GLU A 197 14.27 12.09 -16.02
C GLU A 197 13.55 12.93 -14.96
N ALA A 198 12.80 12.30 -14.05
CA ALA A 198 12.14 12.99 -12.95
C ALA A 198 13.16 13.64 -12.00
N LYS A 199 14.23 12.92 -11.63
CA LYS A 199 15.35 13.47 -10.83
C LYS A 199 15.99 14.68 -11.52
N ALA A 200 16.28 14.57 -12.82
CA ALA A 200 16.85 15.68 -13.59
C ALA A 200 15.89 16.88 -13.63
N THR A 201 14.58 16.64 -13.73
CA THR A 201 13.56 17.69 -13.69
C THR A 201 13.48 18.36 -12.32
N ASN A 202 13.52 17.58 -11.22
CA ASN A 202 13.55 18.10 -9.85
C ASN A 202 14.78 18.99 -9.61
N ALA A 203 15.95 18.55 -10.08
CA ALA A 203 17.21 19.30 -9.96
C ALA A 203 17.18 20.64 -10.71
N ARG A 204 16.41 20.73 -11.81
CA ARG A 204 16.21 21.96 -12.59
C ARG A 204 15.23 22.94 -11.96
N LEU A 205 14.58 22.62 -10.83
CA LEU A 205 13.75 23.59 -10.12
C LEU A 205 14.64 24.71 -9.57
N GLN A 206 14.64 25.89 -10.19
CA GLN A 206 15.57 26.98 -9.89
C GLN A 206 15.15 27.86 -8.71
N ASP A 207 13.84 27.98 -8.47
CA ASP A 207 13.26 28.80 -7.42
C ASP A 207 11.95 28.21 -6.88
N ALA A 208 11.46 28.77 -5.77
CA ALA A 208 10.19 28.41 -5.16
C ALA A 208 8.98 29.12 -5.80
N SER A 209 9.14 29.73 -6.98
CA SER A 209 8.07 30.49 -7.60
C SER A 209 6.92 29.60 -8.05
N THR A 210 5.70 30.15 -8.03
CA THR A 210 4.49 29.45 -8.51
C THR A 210 4.64 28.99 -9.96
N LYS A 211 5.29 29.78 -10.82
CA LYS A 211 5.50 29.43 -12.23
C LYS A 211 6.40 28.20 -12.39
N SER A 212 7.53 28.15 -11.69
CA SER A 212 8.43 26.99 -11.70
C SER A 212 7.73 25.74 -11.15
N TRP A 213 6.95 25.90 -10.08
CA TRP A 213 6.17 24.82 -9.49
C TRP A 213 5.06 24.29 -10.41
N ASP A 214 4.32 25.18 -11.09
CA ASP A 214 3.26 24.80 -12.02
C ASP A 214 3.78 23.98 -13.20
N LEU A 215 4.97 24.32 -13.70
CA LEU A 215 5.64 23.55 -14.75
C LEU A 215 5.97 22.12 -14.27
N VAL A 216 6.52 21.99 -13.06
CA VAL A 216 6.80 20.68 -12.46
C VAL A 216 5.53 19.86 -12.27
N LYS A 217 4.44 20.46 -11.80
CA LYS A 217 3.15 19.77 -11.64
C LYS A 217 2.62 19.23 -12.96
N LYS A 218 2.66 20.05 -14.02
CA LYS A 218 2.20 19.64 -15.36
C LYS A 218 2.99 18.44 -15.89
N ASN A 219 4.32 18.48 -15.75
CA ASN A 219 5.19 17.39 -16.20
C ASN A 219 5.01 16.13 -15.33
N SER A 220 4.82 16.31 -14.02
CA SER A 220 4.63 15.21 -13.06
C SER A 220 3.35 14.42 -13.30
N ALA A 221 2.25 15.05 -13.71
CA ALA A 221 0.99 14.35 -13.98
C ALA A 221 1.14 13.31 -15.10
N LYS A 222 1.84 13.69 -16.19
CA LYS A 222 2.12 12.78 -17.31
C LYS A 222 3.07 11.66 -16.92
N ALA A 223 4.16 11.99 -16.21
CA ALA A 223 5.11 11.00 -15.71
C ALA A 223 4.44 9.98 -14.77
N ASN A 224 3.56 10.45 -13.87
CA ASN A 224 2.77 9.59 -12.98
C ASN A 224 1.89 8.58 -13.73
N GLN A 225 1.24 9.03 -14.81
CA GLN A 225 0.38 8.14 -15.60
C GLN A 225 1.22 7.09 -16.34
N LEU A 226 2.29 7.51 -17.02
CA LEU A 226 3.16 6.59 -17.76
C LEU A 226 3.81 5.55 -16.83
N PHE A 227 4.30 5.99 -15.66
CA PHE A 227 4.88 5.10 -14.67
C PHE A 227 3.85 4.05 -14.21
N ARG A 228 2.65 4.49 -13.85
CA ARG A 228 1.55 3.61 -13.43
C ARG A 228 1.20 2.58 -14.49
N ASP A 229 0.96 3.03 -15.72
CA ASP A 229 0.49 2.15 -16.80
C ASP A 229 1.54 1.09 -17.11
N THR A 230 2.81 1.49 -17.14
CA THR A 230 3.94 0.58 -17.31
C THR A 230 4.05 -0.40 -16.15
N TYR A 231 3.97 0.09 -14.91
CA TYR A 231 4.02 -0.73 -13.70
C TYR A 231 2.91 -1.79 -13.65
N VAL A 232 1.64 -1.39 -13.86
CA VAL A 232 0.48 -2.30 -13.83
C VAL A 232 0.65 -3.39 -14.87
N SER A 233 1.10 -3.00 -16.07
CA SER A 233 1.33 -3.95 -17.13
C SER A 233 2.49 -4.92 -16.78
N ILE A 234 3.53 -4.51 -16.05
CA ILE A 234 4.63 -5.42 -15.65
C ILE A 234 4.10 -6.42 -14.63
N ARG A 235 3.32 -5.95 -13.64
CA ARG A 235 2.67 -6.82 -12.65
C ARG A 235 1.81 -7.89 -13.30
N LYS A 236 1.04 -7.50 -14.32
CA LYS A 236 0.23 -8.43 -15.11
C LYS A 236 1.10 -9.50 -15.78
N SER A 237 2.15 -9.10 -16.49
CA SER A 237 3.05 -10.05 -17.16
C SER A 237 3.78 -10.99 -16.20
N ILE A 238 4.20 -10.50 -15.02
CA ILE A 238 4.79 -11.36 -13.98
C ILE A 238 3.78 -12.42 -13.53
N ALA A 239 2.51 -12.04 -13.34
CA ALA A 239 1.48 -12.97 -12.92
C ALA A 239 1.22 -14.05 -13.97
N GLU A 240 1.03 -13.66 -15.23
CA GLU A 240 0.81 -14.58 -16.35
C GLU A 240 1.98 -15.56 -16.54
N ALA A 241 3.22 -15.09 -16.34
CA ALA A 241 4.40 -15.93 -16.46
C ALA A 241 4.52 -16.99 -15.34
N LEU A 242 4.16 -16.64 -14.10
CA LEU A 242 4.19 -17.59 -12.98
C LEU A 242 3.19 -18.75 -13.17
N GLU A 243 2.05 -18.48 -13.81
CA GLU A 243 1.04 -19.50 -14.07
C GLU A 243 1.40 -20.46 -15.18
N ALA A 244 2.06 -19.93 -16.23
CA ALA A 244 2.55 -20.76 -17.31
C ALA A 244 3.51 -21.84 -16.77
N ASP A 245 4.39 -21.46 -15.84
CA ASP A 245 5.35 -22.34 -15.17
C ASP A 245 4.63 -23.47 -14.39
N GLU A 246 3.62 -23.14 -13.58
CA GLU A 246 2.81 -24.13 -12.83
C GLU A 246 2.03 -25.10 -13.73
N HIS A 247 1.61 -24.65 -14.90
CA HIS A 247 0.88 -25.48 -15.86
C HIS A 247 1.80 -26.42 -16.65
N GLU A 248 3.07 -26.06 -16.86
CA GLU A 248 4.07 -26.93 -17.48
C GLU A 248 4.54 -28.02 -16.52
N GLU A 249 4.83 -27.68 -15.26
CA GLU A 249 5.26 -28.65 -14.23
C GLU A 249 4.19 -29.77 -14.03
N LYS A 250 2.91 -29.39 -13.96
CA LYS A 250 1.79 -30.35 -13.83
C LYS A 250 1.57 -31.24 -15.07
N LYS A 251 2.09 -30.87 -16.24
CA LYS A 251 2.03 -31.70 -17.45
C LYS A 251 3.15 -32.72 -17.51
N GLU A 252 4.32 -32.41 -16.95
CA GLU A 252 5.46 -33.33 -16.92
C GLU A 252 5.32 -34.43 -15.86
N GLU A 253 4.50 -34.21 -14.83
CA GLU A 253 4.20 -35.21 -13.77
C GLU A 253 3.11 -36.24 -14.13
N ARG A 254 2.51 -36.17 -15.33
CA ARG A 254 1.43 -37.07 -15.78
C ARG A 254 1.88 -38.00 -16.90
#